data_AF-R7MWV1-F1
#
_entry.id   AF-R7MWV1-F1
#
_cell.length_a   1.000
_cell.length_b   1.000
_cell.length_c   1.000
_cell.angle_alpha   90.00
_cell.angle_beta   90.00
_cell.angle_gamma   90.00
#
_symmetry.space_group_name_H-M   'P 1'
#
loop_
_entity.id
_entity.type
_entity.pdbx_description
1 polymer ?
#
loop_
_entity_poly.entity_id
_entity_poly.type
_entity_poly.pdbx_seq_one_letter_code
_entity_poly.pdbx_strand_id
1 'polypeptide(L)' 'MVNPSVLRMNGYDPDVVTGFAFGMGVERIAMLKYGIDDLRLFYENDMRFLNQF' A
#
# COMPACT_ATOMS: atom_id res chain seq x y z
N MET A 1 7.28 11.28 8.67
CA MET A 1 7.06 12.65 8.15
C MET A 1 7.60 12.71 6.72
N VAL A 2 6.92 13.44 5.83
CA VAL A 2 7.37 13.66 4.45
C VAL A 2 8.72 14.37 4.46
N ASN A 3 9.63 13.96 3.58
CA ASN A 3 10.98 14.52 3.50
C ASN A 3 10.94 15.99 3.02
N PRO A 4 11.64 16.94 3.67
CA PRO A 4 11.70 18.34 3.27
C PRO A 4 12.08 18.59 1.80
N SER A 5 12.92 17.73 1.21
CA SER A 5 13.28 17.86 -0.21
C SER A 5 12.09 17.58 -1.13
N VAL A 6 11.17 16.69 -0.76
CA VAL A 6 9.92 16.45 -1.52
C VAL A 6 9.02 17.67 -1.45
N LEU A 7 8.92 18.31 -0.28
CA LEU A 7 8.16 19.55 -0.12
C LEU A 7 8.74 20.68 -0.98
N ARG A 8 10.06 20.88 -0.93
CA ARG A 8 10.77 21.89 -1.76
C ARG A 8 10.59 21.65 -3.26
N MET A 9 10.68 20.40 -3.73
CA MET A 9 10.47 20.05 -5.14
C MET A 9 9.05 20.38 -5.62
N ASN A 10 8.08 20.49 -4.72
CA ASN A 10 6.68 20.83 -5.02
C ASN A 10 6.33 22.28 -4.63
N GLY A 11 7.32 23.13 -4.35
CA GLY A 11 7.11 24.56 -4.09
C GLY A 11 6.70 24.92 -2.66
N TYR A 12 6.82 23.99 -1.70
CA TYR A 12 6.51 24.23 -0.30
C TYR A 12 7.78 24.48 0.53
N ASP A 13 7.70 25.45 1.45
CA ASP A 13 8.74 25.73 2.43
C ASP A 13 8.62 24.75 3.63
N PRO A 14 9.56 23.81 3.82
CA PRO A 14 9.48 22.79 4.87
C PRO A 14 9.61 23.34 6.31
N ASP A 15 10.01 24.60 6.50
CA ASP A 15 10.04 25.24 7.83
C ASP A 15 8.67 25.82 8.22
N VAL A 16 7.78 26.04 7.24
CA VAL A 16 6.41 26.56 7.44
C VAL A 16 5.38 25.44 7.38
N VAL A 17 5.59 24.43 6.54
CA VAL A 17 4.66 23.32 6.32
C VAL A 17 5.33 21.97 6.52
N THR A 18 4.62 21.07 7.21
CA THR A 18 5.02 19.68 7.40
C THR A 18 3.96 18.75 6.80
N GLY A 19 4.34 17.52 6.49
CA GLY A 19 3.45 16.53 5.88
C GLY A 19 3.62 15.13 6.46
N PHE A 20 2.57 14.33 6.36
CA PHE A 20 2.58 12.91 6.67
C PHE A 20 2.08 12.14 5.45
N ALA A 21 2.71 10.98 5.19
CA ALA A 21 2.32 10.08 4.12
C ALA A 21 2.48 8.64 4.61
N PHE A 22 1.60 7.76 4.14
CA PHE A 22 1.66 6.32 4.39
C PHE A 22 1.25 5.57 3.13
N GLY A 23 1.66 4.30 3.05
CA GLY A 23 1.30 3.41 1.96
C GLY A 23 1.11 2.00 2.49
N MET A 24 0.20 1.25 1.87
CA MET A 24 -0.10 -0.13 2.22
C MET A 24 -0.29 -0.95 0.93
N GLY A 25 0.17 -2.20 0.96
CA GLY A 25 -0.10 -3.16 -0.11
C GLY A 25 -1.43 -3.87 0.14
N VAL A 26 -2.36 -3.78 -0.82
CA VAL A 26 -3.70 -4.36 -0.71
C VAL A 26 -3.61 -5.88 -0.53
N GLU A 27 -2.77 -6.53 -1.33
CA GLU A 27 -2.57 -7.99 -1.30
C GLU A 27 -1.99 -8.43 0.03
N ARG A 28 -1.06 -7.68 0.62
CA ARG A 28 -0.49 -8.01 1.93
C ARG A 28 -1.53 -7.95 3.04
N ILE A 29 -2.42 -6.96 3.01
CA ILE A 29 -3.53 -6.87 3.98
C ILE A 29 -4.48 -8.04 3.79
N ALA A 30 -4.83 -8.39 2.54
CA ALA A 30 -5.69 -9.52 2.26
C ALA A 30 -5.07 -10.85 2.74
N MET A 31 -3.78 -11.07 2.50
CA MET A 31 -3.07 -12.27 2.96
C MET A 31 -3.12 -12.42 4.48
N LEU A 32 -2.87 -11.35 5.23
CA LEU A 32 -2.94 -11.38 6.70
C LEU A 32 -4.37 -11.57 7.22
N LYS A 33 -5.35 -10.91 6.58
CA LYS A 33 -6.75 -10.94 7.01
C LYS A 33 -7.41 -12.29 6.75
N TYR A 34 -7.09 -12.92 5.62
CA TYR A 34 -7.73 -14.13 5.13
C TYR A 34 -6.87 -15.39 5.27
N GLY A 35 -5.64 -15.27 5.78
CA GLY A 35 -4.73 -16.41 5.94
C GLY A 35 -4.29 -17.00 4.60
N ILE A 36 -4.04 -16.14 3.60
CA ILE A 36 -3.58 -16.58 2.27
C ILE A 36 -2.06 -16.64 2.29
N ASP A 37 -1.51 -17.83 2.07
CA ASP A 37 -0.06 -18.08 2.20
C ASP A 37 0.71 -17.84 0.89
N ASP A 38 0.02 -17.73 -0.25
CA ASP A 38 0.62 -17.57 -1.57
C ASP A 38 0.02 -16.40 -2.36
N LEU A 39 0.86 -15.42 -2.69
CA LEU A 39 0.50 -14.22 -3.46
C LEU A 39 0.04 -14.55 -4.89
N ARG A 40 0.51 -15.65 -5.48
CA ARG A 40 0.21 -16.01 -6.87
C ARG A 40 -1.28 -16.29 -7.10
N LEU A 41 -1.98 -16.74 -6.06
CA LEU A 41 -3.41 -17.03 -6.09
C LEU A 41 -4.25 -15.82 -6.54
N PHE A 42 -3.78 -14.59 -6.29
CA PHE A 42 -4.45 -13.38 -6.76
C PHE A 42 -4.36 -13.15 -8.28
N TYR A 43 -3.38 -13.75 -8.96
CA TYR A 43 -3.12 -13.51 -10.39
C TYR A 43 -3.52 -14.70 -11.28
N GLU A 44 -3.72 -15.89 -10.70
CA GLU A 44 -4.07 -17.11 -11.43
C GLU A 44 -5.56 -17.18 -11.84
N ASN A 45 -6.43 -16.39 -11.20
CA ASN A 45 -7.89 -16.36 -11.47
C ASN A 45 -8.57 -17.74 -11.33
N ASP A 46 -8.09 -18.60 -10.43
CA ASP A 46 -8.70 -19.91 -10.18
C ASP A 46 -10.05 -19.77 -9.48
N MET A 47 -11.12 -20.26 -10.11
CA MET A 47 -12.47 -20.23 -9.56
C MET A 47 -12.58 -20.88 -8.17
N ARG A 48 -11.75 -21.89 -7.86
CA ARG A 48 -11.72 -22.55 -6.55
C ARG A 48 -11.22 -21.63 -5.44
N PHE A 49 -10.32 -20.71 -5.77
CA PHE A 49 -9.83 -19.69 -4.84
C PHE A 49 -10.83 -18.54 -4.75
N LEU A 50 -11.34 -18.05 -5.89
CA LEU A 50 -12.27 -16.92 -5.92
C LEU A 50 -13.58 -17.19 -5.19
N ASN A 51 -14.09 -18.43 -5.22
CA ASN A 51 -15.33 -18.82 -4.54
C ASN A 51 -15.20 -18.99 -3.01
N GLN A 52 -14.02 -18.74 -2.41
CA GLN A 52 -13.82 -18.83 -0.95
C GLN A 52 -14.27 -17.58 -0.20
N PHE A 53 -14.57 -16.49 -0.92
CA PHE A 53 -14.90 -15.17 -0.41
C PHE A 53 -16.22 -14.67 -1.03
#